data_AF-A0A9W8QWM7-F1
#
_entry.id   AF-A0A9W8QWM7-F1
#
_cell.length_a   1.000
_cell.length_b   1.000
_cell.length_c   1.000
_cell.angle_alpha   90.00
_cell.angle_beta   90.00
_cell.angle_gamma   90.00
#
_symmetry.space_group_name_H-M   'P 1'
#
loop_
_entity.id
_entity.type
_entity.pdbx_description
1 polymer ?
#
loop_
_entity_poly.entity_id
_entity_poly.type
_entity_poly.pdbx_seq_one_letter_code
_entity_poly.pdbx_strand_id
1 'polypeptide(L)'
;MINAEEWNWGLKTARLYVGLGAPFTVGMWFLIAETKGHAQLAFPYHCRHPAELDELFERKIKPFRFHKTTTVTQRMVQMNGEERA
;
A
#
# COMPACT_ATOMS: atom_id res chain seq x y z
N MET A 1 5.41 -45.98 6.16
CA MET A 1 5.95 -46.54 4.90
C MET A 1 5.36 -45.70 3.78
N ILE A 2 6.10 -45.21 2.78
CA ILE A 2 7.07 -45.93 1.96
C ILE A 2 8.24 -44.98 1.59
N ASN A 3 9.45 -45.42 1.91
CA ASN A 3 10.75 -44.99 1.36
C ASN A 3 11.20 -43.51 1.53
N ALA A 4 12.39 -43.30 2.11
CA ALA A 4 13.08 -42.00 2.14
C ALA A 4 13.41 -41.46 0.73
N GLU A 5 13.21 -42.28 -0.29
CA GLU A 5 13.47 -42.06 -1.71
C GLU A 5 12.20 -41.74 -2.51
N GLU A 6 10.99 -42.09 -2.03
CA GLU A 6 9.74 -41.84 -2.76
C GLU A 6 9.08 -40.54 -2.31
N TRP A 7 9.63 -39.47 -2.88
CA TRP A 7 8.85 -38.32 -3.28
C TRP A 7 8.30 -37.43 -2.15
N ASN A 8 9.17 -36.54 -1.70
CA ASN A 8 8.86 -35.35 -0.89
C ASN A 8 8.01 -34.31 -1.66
N TRP A 9 6.79 -34.67 -2.07
CA TRP A 9 5.86 -33.86 -2.87
C TRP A 9 5.47 -32.59 -2.11
N GLY A 10 5.20 -32.68 -0.81
CA GLY A 10 4.71 -31.57 0.01
C GLY A 10 5.67 -30.38 0.08
N LEU A 11 6.97 -30.64 0.22
CA LEU A 11 7.96 -29.55 0.26
C LEU A 11 8.22 -28.95 -1.14
N LYS A 12 8.13 -29.78 -2.19
CA LYS A 12 8.28 -29.35 -3.58
C LYS A 12 7.10 -28.49 -4.05
N THR A 13 5.87 -28.89 -3.71
CA THR A 13 4.67 -28.11 -4.01
C THR A 13 4.64 -26.80 -3.22
N ALA A 14 5.00 -26.82 -1.93
CA ALA A 14 5.11 -25.59 -1.15
C ALA A 14 6.12 -24.60 -1.76
N ARG A 15 7.31 -25.06 -2.18
CA ARG A 15 8.29 -24.22 -2.87
C ARG A 15 7.80 -23.71 -4.23
N LEU A 16 7.03 -24.51 -4.97
CA LEU A 16 6.40 -24.08 -6.23
C LEU A 16 5.40 -22.94 -5.99
N TYR A 17 4.49 -23.09 -5.03
CA TYR A 17 3.50 -22.06 -4.73
C TYR A 17 4.13 -20.80 -4.15
N VAL A 18 5.12 -20.93 -3.27
CA VAL A 18 5.88 -19.77 -2.77
C VAL A 18 6.67 -19.12 -3.90
N GLY A 19 7.35 -19.90 -4.75
CA GLY A 19 8.11 -19.37 -5.89
C GLY A 19 7.22 -18.69 -6.93
N LEU A 20 5.99 -19.18 -7.14
CA LEU A 20 5.02 -18.57 -8.04
C LEU A 20 4.39 -17.33 -7.41
N GLY A 21 3.99 -17.37 -6.14
CA GLY A 21 3.30 -16.27 -5.46
C GLY A 21 4.22 -15.12 -5.05
N ALA A 22 5.44 -15.42 -4.60
CA ALA A 22 6.42 -14.43 -4.14
C ALA A 22 6.70 -13.29 -5.14
N PRO A 23 6.94 -13.52 -6.44
CA PRO A 23 7.18 -12.42 -7.39
C PRO A 23 5.95 -11.53 -7.55
N PHE A 24 4.72 -12.08 -7.48
CA PHE A 24 3.51 -11.27 -7.51
C PHE A 24 3.33 -10.46 -6.23
N THR A 25 3.58 -11.04 -5.05
CA THR A 25 3.50 -10.30 -3.79
C THR A 25 4.53 -9.16 -3.75
N VAL A 26 5.76 -9.42 -4.18
CA VAL A 26 6.81 -8.38 -4.27
C VAL A 26 6.46 -7.33 -5.31
N GLY A 27 5.98 -7.75 -6.49
CA GLY A 27 5.52 -6.83 -7.53
C GLY A 27 4.37 -5.95 -7.04
N MET A 28 3.42 -6.52 -6.32
CA MET A 28 2.29 -5.80 -5.74
C MET A 28 2.75 -4.76 -4.70
N TRP A 29 3.76 -5.07 -3.91
CA TRP A 29 4.35 -4.13 -2.94
C TRP A 29 4.93 -2.87 -3.59
N PHE A 30 5.45 -2.99 -4.82
CA PHE A 30 5.96 -1.84 -5.58
C PHE A 30 4.90 -1.18 -6.46
N LEU A 31 3.88 -1.92 -6.89
CA LEU A 31 2.84 -1.44 -7.81
C LEU A 31 1.68 -0.75 -7.07
N ILE A 32 1.21 -1.31 -5.96
CA ILE A 32 0.08 -0.76 -5.20
C ILE A 32 0.58 0.37 -4.31
N ALA A 33 0.10 1.58 -4.60
CA ALA A 33 0.21 2.72 -3.70
C ALA A 33 -0.54 2.44 -2.40
N GLU A 34 0.03 2.81 -1.26
CA GLU A 34 -0.72 2.77 -0.01
C GLU A 34 -1.81 3.84 -0.04
N THR A 35 -3.06 3.41 -0.27
CA THR A 35 -4.23 4.28 -0.38
C THR A 35 -4.89 4.55 0.97
N LYS A 36 -4.42 3.91 2.05
CA LYS A 36 -4.92 4.18 3.41
C LYS A 36 -4.61 5.61 3.75
N GLY A 37 -5.66 6.43 3.82
CA GLY A 37 -5.53 7.81 4.24
C GLY A 37 -5.00 7.85 5.67
N HIS A 38 -4.07 8.77 5.95
CA HIS A 38 -3.87 9.19 7.34
C HIS A 38 -5.22 9.64 7.87
N ALA A 39 -5.66 9.05 8.98
CA ALA A 39 -6.95 9.28 9.62
C ALA A 39 -7.05 10.69 10.25
N GLN A 40 -6.75 11.72 9.47
CA GLN A 40 -6.75 13.14 9.82
C GLN A 40 -7.57 13.94 8.80
N LEU A 41 -8.49 13.28 8.09
CA LEU A 41 -9.54 13.95 7.34
C LEU A 41 -10.86 13.57 8.01
N ALA A 42 -11.68 14.57 8.33
CA ALA A 42 -12.96 14.43 9.02
C ALA A 42 -14.05 13.71 8.20
N PHE A 43 -13.68 12.99 7.12
CA PHE A 43 -14.59 12.24 6.27
C PHE A 43 -14.42 10.73 6.49
N PRO A 44 -15.52 9.95 6.53
CA PRO A 44 -15.54 8.55 6.94
C PRO A 44 -15.03 7.58 5.85
N TYR A 45 -13.92 7.93 5.20
CA TYR A 45 -13.30 7.07 4.20
C TYR A 45 -11.96 6.57 4.71
N HIS A 46 -11.79 5.25 4.69
CA HIS A 46 -10.49 4.62 4.95
C HIS A 46 -9.44 4.89 3.85
N CYS A 47 -9.80 5.68 2.82
CA CYS A 47 -8.99 5.95 1.64
C CYS A 47 -8.65 7.45 1.53
N ARG A 48 -7.47 7.76 0.99
CA ARG A 48 -7.00 9.12 0.70
C ARG A 48 -7.91 9.82 -0.34
N HIS A 49 -8.14 11.12 -0.18
CA HIS A 49 -9.03 11.90 -1.05
C HIS A 49 -8.44 12.04 -2.49
N PRO A 50 -9.25 12.04 -3.57
CA PRO A 50 -8.76 12.08 -4.95
C PRO A 50 -7.85 13.28 -5.26
N ALA A 51 -8.18 14.47 -4.74
CA ALA A 51 -7.35 15.67 -4.97
C ALA A 51 -5.97 15.57 -4.30
N GLU A 52 -5.84 14.82 -3.19
CA GLU A 52 -4.54 14.58 -2.56
C GLU A 52 -3.68 13.62 -3.37
N LEU A 53 -4.30 12.64 -4.03
CA LEU A 53 -3.59 11.71 -4.90
C LEU A 53 -3.04 12.42 -6.13
N ASP A 54 -3.83 13.30 -6.73
CA ASP A 54 -3.43 14.07 -7.90
C ASP A 54 -2.18 14.93 -7.60
N GLU A 55 -2.19 15.66 -6.48
CA GLU A 55 -1.03 16.45 -6.01
C GLU A 55 0.24 15.59 -5.82
N LEU A 56 0.10 14.36 -5.32
CA LEU A 56 1.23 13.45 -5.11
C LEU A 56 1.78 12.89 -6.43
N PHE A 57 0.92 12.65 -7.42
CA PHE A 57 1.32 12.21 -8.76
C PHE A 57 1.98 13.33 -9.55
N GLU A 58 1.44 14.56 -9.49
CA GLU A 58 2.06 15.74 -10.11
C GLU A 58 3.47 15.99 -9.55
N ARG A 59 3.66 15.78 -8.25
CA ARG A 59 4.97 15.85 -7.58
C ARG A 59 5.90 14.69 -7.89
N LYS A 60 5.47 13.70 -8.68
CA LYS A 60 6.22 12.47 -9.05
C LYS A 60 6.78 11.73 -7.84
N ILE A 61 6.05 11.78 -6.72
CA ILE A 61 6.46 11.07 -5.51
C ILE A 61 6.20 9.59 -5.73
N LYS A 62 7.16 8.74 -5.35
CA LYS A 62 7.00 7.29 -5.51
C LYS A 62 5.85 6.81 -4.60
N PRO A 63 4.97 5.92 -5.08
CA PRO A 63 3.79 5.45 -4.34
C PRO A 63 4.07 4.96 -2.91
N PHE A 64 5.18 4.25 -2.71
CA PHE A 64 5.61 3.75 -1.39
C PHE A 64 6.08 4.84 -0.41
N ARG A 65 6.15 6.11 -0.84
CA ARG A 65 6.51 7.28 0.00
C ARG A 65 5.32 8.17 0.33
N PHE A 66 4.11 7.84 -0.14
CA PHE A 66 2.92 8.66 0.12
C PHE A 66 2.63 8.85 1.61
N HIS A 67 2.90 7.84 2.44
CA HIS A 67 2.72 7.93 3.89
C HIS A 67 3.60 8.97 4.58
N LYS A 68 4.74 9.39 4.00
CA LYS A 68 5.63 10.40 4.59
C LYS A 68 5.36 11.81 4.09
N THR A 69 4.50 11.96 3.09
CA THR A 69 4.35 13.21 2.37
C THR A 69 3.08 13.93 2.81
N THR A 70 3.25 15.09 3.43
CA THR A 70 2.14 16.01 3.72
C THR A 70 1.78 16.79 2.46
N THR A 71 0.55 16.61 1.99
CA THR A 71 -0.04 17.36 0.87
C THR A 71 -0.43 18.77 1.31
N VAL A 72 -0.46 19.71 0.37
CA VAL A 72 -0.88 21.11 0.59
C VAL A 72 -2.36 21.15 0.89
N THR A 73 -3.14 20.30 0.22
CA THR A 73 -4.57 20.11 0.52
C THR A 73 -4.79 19.76 2.00
N GLN A 74 -3.98 18.85 2.55
CA GLN A 74 -4.07 18.46 3.96
C GLN A 74 -3.77 19.64 4.91
N ARG A 75 -2.82 20.53 4.56
CA ARG A 75 -2.53 21.74 5.35
C ARG A 75 -3.67 22.74 5.28
N MET A 76 -4.24 22.97 4.09
CA MET A 76 -5.35 23.91 3.91
C MET A 76 -6.59 23.50 4.69
N VAL A 77 -6.91 22.20 4.74
CA VAL A 77 -8.05 21.67 5.51
C VAL A 77 -7.81 21.84 7.02
N GLN A 78 -6.59 21.59 7.50
CA GLN A 78 -6.23 21.81 8.90
C GLN A 78 -6.40 23.27 9.31
N MET A 79 -5.88 24.20 8.51
CA MET A 79 -6.01 25.64 8.76
C MET A 79 -7.48 26.10 8.80
N ASN A 80 -8.32 25.64 7.87
CA ASN A 80 -9.75 25.99 7.84
C ASN A 80 -10.54 25.36 9.00
N GLY A 81 -10.07 24.24 9.55
CA GLY A 81 -10.64 23.64 10.76
C GLY A 81 -10.27 24.43 12.03
N GLU A 82 -9.05 24.93 12.10
CA GLU A 82 -8.56 25.77 13.21
C GLU A 82 -9.21 27.16 13.21
N GLU A 83 -9.43 27.77 12.04
CA GLU A 83 -10.13 29.07 11.93
C GLU A 83 -11.62 29.02 12.33
N ARG A 84 -12.21 27.83 12.36
CA ARG A 84 -13.63 27.62 12.68
C ARG A 84 -13.89 27.16 14.12
N ALA A 85 -12.84 26.97 14.92
CA ALA A 85 -12.90 26.56 16.32
C ALA A 85 -12.68 27.74 17.27
#